data_AF-A0AAV2ISM4-F1
#
_entry.id   AF-A0AAV2ISM4-F1
#
_cell.length_a   1.000
_cell.length_b   1.000
_cell.length_c   1.000
_cell.angle_alpha   90.00
_cell.angle_beta   90.00
_cell.angle_gamma   90.00
#
_symmetry.space_group_name_H-M   'P 1'
#
loop_
_entity.id
_entity.type
_entity.pdbx_description
1 polymer ?
#
loop_
_entity_poly.entity_id
_entity_poly.type
_entity_poly.pdbx_seq_one_letter_code
_entity_poly.pdbx_strand_id
1 'polypeptide(L)'
;MRLNRTIEDVVCFAKKIPGFADLDQDDQISLIKGGCFEVACVVCAPFIDAETNSIFLLGNSSIVMRDEMKLGFPLGEHFVELLFNLSNRLNAFSLRDSEKALFSALVLISPGK
;
A
#
# COMPACT_ATOMS: atom_id res chain seq x y z
N MET A 1 -4.76 11.43 1.02
CA MET A 1 -3.74 10.51 1.60
C MET A 1 -2.53 11.35 2.00
N ARG A 2 -2.21 11.47 3.30
CA ARG A 2 -0.99 12.18 3.74
C ARG A 2 0.14 11.17 3.79
N LEU A 3 1.05 11.20 2.80
CA LEU A 3 2.15 10.24 2.64
C LEU A 3 2.97 10.02 3.93
N ASN A 4 3.22 11.09 4.69
CA ASN A 4 3.97 10.99 5.95
C ASN A 4 3.29 10.10 6.99
N ARG A 5 1.95 10.10 7.05
CA ARG A 5 1.21 9.25 8.00
C ARG A 5 1.33 7.78 7.63
N THR A 6 1.26 7.46 6.34
CA THR A 6 1.42 6.08 5.84
C THR A 6 2.82 5.54 6.18
N ILE A 7 3.87 6.36 6.08
CA ILE A 7 5.23 5.94 6.47
C ILE A 7 5.29 5.64 7.98
N GLU A 8 4.75 6.53 8.82
CA GLU A 8 4.69 6.31 10.28
C GLU A 8 3.93 5.02 10.64
N ASP A 9 2.79 4.78 9.97
CA ASP A 9 1.98 3.58 10.15
C ASP A 9 2.76 2.31 9.74
N VAL A 10 3.48 2.36 8.62
CA VAL A 10 4.33 1.24 8.15
C VAL A 10 5.49 0.98 9.12
N VAL A 11 6.13 2.03 9.66
CA VAL A 11 7.19 1.87 10.67
C VAL A 11 6.64 1.21 11.93
N CYS A 12 5.46 1.63 12.40
CA CYS A 12 4.81 1.04 13.57
C CYS A 12 4.38 -0.41 13.32
N PHE A 13 3.95 -0.72 12.09
CA PHE A 13 3.64 -2.08 11.66
C PHE A 13 4.89 -2.97 11.62
N ALA A 14 5.98 -2.49 11.01
CA ALA A 14 7.26 -3.20 10.89
C ALA A 14 7.79 -3.66 12.25
N LYS A 15 7.77 -2.75 13.24
CA LYS A 15 8.22 -3.02 14.62
C LYS A 15 7.43 -4.13 15.33
N LYS A 16 6.25 -4.50 14.82
CA LYS A 16 5.42 -5.60 15.36
C LYS A 16 5.70 -6.94 14.67
N ILE A 17 6.47 -6.96 13.59
CA ILE A 17 6.85 -8.19 12.89
C ILE A 17 7.94 -8.91 13.72
N PRO A 18 7.73 -10.18 14.10
CA PRO A 18 8.75 -10.94 14.82
C PRO A 18 10.09 -10.96 14.07
N GLY A 19 11.19 -10.71 14.78
CA GLY A 19 12.54 -10.67 14.20
C GLY A 19 12.94 -9.36 13.54
N PHE A 20 12.00 -8.46 13.24
CA PHE A 20 12.33 -7.19 12.56
C PHE A 20 13.17 -6.25 13.43
N ALA A 21 12.87 -6.18 14.72
CA ALA A 21 13.63 -5.36 15.67
C ALA A 21 15.03 -5.90 15.99
N ASP A 22 15.29 -7.17 15.64
CA ASP A 22 16.58 -7.83 15.86
C ASP A 22 17.57 -7.57 14.70
N LEU A 23 17.09 -7.05 13.57
CA LEU A 23 17.91 -6.59 12.46
C LEU A 23 18.71 -5.33 12.85
N ASP A 24 19.85 -5.10 12.22
CA ASP A 24 20.55 -3.84 12.38
C ASP A 24 19.74 -2.66 11.81
N GLN A 25 20.09 -1.45 12.26
CA GLN A 25 19.33 -0.26 11.93
C GLN A 25 19.37 0.07 10.42
N ASP A 26 20.47 -0.26 9.73
CA ASP A 26 20.60 0.01 8.30
C ASP A 26 19.69 -0.91 7.50
N ASP A 27 19.63 -2.19 7.86
CA ASP A 27 18.71 -3.18 7.28
C ASP A 27 17.24 -2.80 7.54
N GLN A 28 16.88 -2.40 8.76
CA GLN A 28 15.52 -1.93 9.06
C GLN A 28 15.13 -0.73 8.18
N ILE A 29 16.04 0.25 8.02
CA ILE A 29 15.81 1.43 7.19
C ILE A 29 15.70 1.04 5.72
N SER A 30 16.55 0.12 5.25
CA SER A 30 16.57 -0.35 3.86
C SER A 30 15.25 -1.05 3.50
N LEU A 31 14.80 -1.98 4.35
CA LEU A 31 13.54 -2.70 4.17
C LEU A 31 12.33 -1.75 4.17
N ILE A 32 12.27 -0.81 5.12
CA ILE A 32 11.17 0.17 5.16
C ILE A 32 11.19 1.07 3.91
N LYS A 33 12.36 1.57 3.48
CA LYS A 33 12.46 2.40 2.28
C LYS A 33 12.07 1.64 1.01
N GLY A 34 12.44 0.37 0.90
CA GLY A 34 12.11 -0.47 -0.25
C GLY A 34 10.63 -0.87 -0.27
N GLY A 35 10.08 -1.33 0.86
CA GLY A 35 8.75 -1.93 0.91
C GLY A 35 7.60 -0.97 1.25
N CYS A 36 7.86 0.22 1.81
CA CYS A 36 6.79 1.09 2.31
C CYS A 36 5.77 1.48 1.23
N PHE A 37 6.24 1.75 0.00
CA PHE A 37 5.34 2.11 -1.09
C PHE A 37 4.47 0.92 -1.52
N GLU A 38 5.05 -0.26 -1.61
CA GLU A 38 4.34 -1.48 -1.97
C GLU A 38 3.29 -1.86 -0.91
N VAL A 39 3.65 -1.77 0.37
CA VAL A 39 2.72 -1.93 1.49
C VAL A 39 1.58 -0.89 1.40
N ALA A 40 1.88 0.36 1.05
CA ALA A 40 0.86 1.38 0.87
C ALA A 40 -0.13 1.01 -0.25
N CYS A 41 0.35 0.46 -1.38
CA CYS A 41 -0.51 -0.02 -2.46
C CYS A 41 -1.43 -1.18 -2.01
N VAL A 42 -0.91 -2.12 -1.21
CA VAL A 42 -1.69 -3.22 -0.62
C VAL A 42 -2.78 -2.71 0.31
N VAL A 43 -2.44 -1.77 1.20
CA VAL A 43 -3.40 -1.15 2.13
C VAL A 43 -4.41 -0.28 1.37
N CYS A 44 -4.03 0.27 0.23
CA CYS A 44 -4.90 1.08 -0.63
C CYS A 44 -5.94 0.23 -1.39
N ALA A 45 -5.59 -1.00 -1.77
CA ALA A 45 -6.41 -1.83 -2.65
C ALA A 45 -7.89 -1.99 -2.24
N PRO A 46 -8.24 -2.19 -0.96
CA PRO A 46 -9.64 -2.31 -0.54
C PRO A 46 -10.48 -1.04 -0.74
N PHE A 47 -9.84 0.11 -0.96
CA PHE A 47 -10.52 1.38 -1.22
C PHE A 47 -10.79 1.63 -2.69
N ILE A 48 -10.32 0.76 -3.58
CA ILE A 48 -10.62 0.81 -5.02
C ILE A 48 -11.83 -0.06 -5.31
N ASP A 49 -12.83 0.57 -5.91
CA ASP A 49 -14.05 -0.08 -6.38
C ASP A 49 -13.94 -0.32 -7.89
N ALA A 50 -13.96 -1.60 -8.25
CA ALA A 50 -13.86 -2.07 -9.62
C ALA A 50 -15.12 -1.77 -10.45
N GLU A 51 -16.30 -1.75 -9.82
CA GLU A 51 -17.57 -1.51 -10.51
C GLU A 51 -17.69 -0.05 -10.91
N THR A 52 -17.34 0.86 -9.99
CA THR A 52 -17.42 2.31 -10.23
C THR A 52 -16.15 2.92 -10.80
N ASN A 53 -15.07 2.15 -10.96
CA ASN A 53 -13.74 2.64 -11.32
C ASN A 53 -13.34 3.87 -10.48
N SER A 54 -13.50 3.76 -9.17
CA SER A 54 -13.27 4.87 -8.25
C SER A 54 -12.43 4.45 -7.04
N ILE A 55 -11.87 5.44 -6.35
CA ILE A 55 -11.15 5.25 -5.09
C ILE A 55 -11.82 6.06 -3.97
N PHE A 56 -12.03 5.42 -2.82
CA PHE A 56 -12.52 6.07 -1.61
C PHE A 56 -11.36 6.61 -0.77
N LEU A 57 -11.28 7.94 -0.64
CA LEU A 57 -10.23 8.58 0.15
C LEU A 57 -10.70 8.77 1.61
N LEU A 58 -10.17 7.93 2.52
CA LEU A 58 -10.53 7.96 3.94
C LEU A 58 -10.34 9.33 4.63
N GLY A 59 -9.39 10.14 4.15
CA GLY A 59 -9.02 11.40 4.82
C GLY A 59 -10.05 12.52 4.68
N ASN A 60 -10.89 12.48 3.64
CA ASN A 60 -11.88 13.51 3.34
C ASN A 60 -13.25 12.92 2.94
N SER A 61 -13.41 11.59 3.04
CA SER A 61 -14.62 10.86 2.63
C SER A 61 -15.06 11.17 1.19
N SER A 62 -14.10 11.50 0.31
CA SER A 62 -14.38 11.76 -1.10
C SER A 62 -14.17 10.51 -1.94
N ILE A 63 -15.02 10.35 -2.95
CA ILE A 63 -14.81 9.40 -4.03
C ILE A 63 -14.12 10.15 -5.17
N VAL A 64 -13.04 9.59 -5.69
CA VAL A 64 -12.32 10.14 -6.86
C VAL A 64 -12.37 9.12 -7.98
N MET A 65 -12.74 9.55 -9.19
CA MET A 65 -12.81 8.67 -10.34
C MET A 65 -11.42 8.36 -10.87
N ARG A 66 -11.25 7.16 -11.45
CA ARG A 66 -9.97 6.74 -12.05
C ARG A 66 -9.42 7.75 -13.04
N ASP A 67 -10.27 8.35 -13.87
CA ASP A 67 -9.86 9.33 -14.88
C ASP A 67 -9.40 10.65 -14.27
N GLU A 68 -10.03 11.09 -13.17
CA GLU A 68 -9.57 12.25 -12.40
C GLU A 68 -8.21 11.97 -11.74
N MET A 69 -8.03 10.74 -11.24
CA MET A 69 -6.77 10.29 -10.67
C MET A 69 -5.65 10.25 -11.72
N LYS A 70 -5.94 9.79 -12.94
CA LYS A 70 -4.97 9.79 -14.05
C LYS A 70 -4.40 11.19 -14.30
N LEU A 71 -5.25 12.21 -14.33
CA LEU A 71 -4.85 13.60 -14.60
C LEU A 71 -4.10 14.26 -13.43
N GLY A 72 -4.42 13.87 -12.18
CA GLY A 72 -3.96 14.57 -10.98
C GLY A 72 -2.89 13.84 -10.16
N PHE A 73 -2.60 12.56 -10.42
CA PHE A 73 -1.72 11.78 -9.56
C PHE A 73 -0.23 12.02 -9.88
N PRO A 74 0.63 12.31 -8.89
CA PRO A 74 2.04 12.66 -9.13
C PRO A 74 2.88 11.60 -9.85
N LEU A 75 2.49 10.32 -9.75
CA LEU A 75 3.19 9.20 -10.41
C LEU A 75 2.68 8.93 -11.84
N GLY A 76 1.75 9.76 -12.33
CA GLY A 76 1.23 9.71 -13.70
C GLY A 76 0.18 8.64 -13.95
N GLU A 77 -0.40 8.68 -15.15
CA GLU A 77 -1.52 7.83 -15.55
C GLU A 77 -1.18 6.34 -15.51
N HIS A 78 0.02 5.97 -15.97
CA HIS A 78 0.45 4.58 -16.03
C HIS A 78 0.47 3.91 -14.64
N PHE A 79 0.94 4.65 -13.61
CA PHE A 79 0.91 4.15 -12.25
C PHE A 79 -0.53 3.90 -11.77
N VAL A 80 -1.45 4.83 -12.07
CA VAL A 80 -2.86 4.67 -11.70
C VAL A 80 -3.45 3.41 -12.33
N GLU A 81 -3.11 3.09 -13.57
CA GLU A 81 -3.55 1.85 -14.21
C GLU A 81 -3.01 0.60 -13.53
N LEU A 82 -1.73 0.60 -13.18
CA LEU A 82 -1.11 -0.50 -12.44
C LEU A 82 -1.75 -0.67 -11.05
N LEU A 83 -2.01 0.42 -10.33
CA LEU A 83 -2.64 0.40 -9.02
C LEU A 83 -4.06 -0.18 -9.08
N PHE A 84 -4.87 0.23 -10.06
CA PHE A 84 -6.21 -0.34 -10.25
C PHE A 84 -6.15 -1.83 -10.62
N ASN A 85 -5.21 -2.23 -11.48
CA ASN A 85 -5.05 -3.64 -11.86
C ASN A 85 -4.63 -4.50 -10.66
N LEU A 86 -3.63 -4.04 -9.89
CA LEU A 86 -3.20 -4.69 -8.64
C LEU A 86 -4.38 -4.83 -7.68
N SER A 87 -5.14 -3.75 -7.47
CA SER A 87 -6.23 -3.70 -6.50
C SER A 87 -7.37 -4.64 -6.91
N ASN A 88 -7.75 -4.65 -8.18
CA ASN A 88 -8.78 -5.56 -8.69
C ASN A 88 -8.38 -7.03 -8.50
N ARG A 89 -7.10 -7.38 -8.77
CA ARG A 89 -6.60 -8.74 -8.56
C ARG A 89 -6.55 -9.10 -7.07
N LEU A 90 -6.05 -8.19 -6.23
CA LEU A 90 -5.93 -8.44 -4.79
C LEU A 90 -7.31 -8.57 -4.12
N ASN A 91 -8.26 -7.71 -4.49
CA ASN A 91 -9.62 -7.74 -3.98
C ASN A 91 -10.38 -9.00 -4.42
N ALA A 92 -10.09 -9.56 -5.60
CA ALA A 92 -10.69 -10.81 -6.05
C ALA A 92 -10.38 -12.01 -5.13
N PHE A 93 -9.25 -11.98 -4.40
CA PHE A 93 -8.93 -13.00 -3.41
C PHE A 93 -9.78 -12.90 -2.12
N SER A 94 -10.50 -11.79 -1.91
CA SER A 94 -11.33 -11.56 -0.71
C SER A 94 -10.59 -11.80 0.61
N LEU A 95 -9.32 -11.35 0.67
CA LEU A 95 -8.45 -11.58 1.82
C LEU A 95 -9.00 -10.92 3.09
N ARG A 96 -8.94 -11.66 4.19
CA ARG A 96 -9.18 -11.15 5.55
C ARG A 96 -8.06 -10.21 5.97
N ASP A 97 -8.33 -9.38 6.98
CA ASP A 97 -7.33 -8.41 7.47
C ASP A 97 -6.04 -9.08 7.96
N SER A 98 -6.14 -10.27 8.56
CA SER A 98 -4.97 -11.06 8.94
C SER A 98 -4.12 -11.51 7.74
N GLU A 99 -4.75 -11.87 6.63
CA GLU A 99 -4.07 -12.32 5.41
C GLU A 99 -3.42 -11.14 4.70
N LYS A 100 -4.10 -9.99 4.66
CA LYS A 100 -3.51 -8.73 4.18
C LYS A 100 -2.31 -8.32 5.02
N ALA A 101 -2.40 -8.42 6.35
CA ALA A 101 -1.28 -8.13 7.25
C ALA A 101 -0.08 -9.06 7.00
N LEU A 102 -0.31 -10.37 6.83
CA LEU A 102 0.76 -11.31 6.48
C LEU A 102 1.39 -10.99 5.12
N PHE A 103 0.56 -10.65 4.13
CA PHE A 103 1.06 -10.24 2.82
C PHE A 103 1.88 -8.95 2.89
N SER A 104 1.41 -7.93 3.61
CA SER A 104 2.15 -6.68 3.85
C SER A 104 3.46 -6.93 4.60
N ALA A 105 3.48 -7.85 5.58
CA ALA A 105 4.72 -8.23 6.27
C ALA A 105 5.71 -8.87 5.30
N LEU A 106 5.26 -9.81 4.47
CA LEU A 106 6.10 -10.47 3.45
C LEU A 106 6.68 -9.46 2.44
N VAL A 107 5.86 -8.53 1.96
CA VAL A 107 6.29 -7.45 1.07
C VAL A 107 7.35 -6.58 1.74
N LEU A 108 7.16 -6.23 3.01
CA LEU A 108 8.05 -5.33 3.75
C LEU A 108 9.41 -5.97 4.09
N ILE A 109 9.43 -7.26 4.43
CA ILE A 109 10.65 -7.99 4.80
C ILE A 109 11.36 -8.61 3.58
N SER A 110 10.83 -8.42 2.38
CA SER A 110 11.49 -8.89 1.18
C SER A 110 12.68 -7.98 0.89
N PRO A 111 13.92 -8.48 0.92
CA PRO A 111 15.05 -7.69 0.47
C PRO A 111 14.82 -7.28 -0.98
N GLY A 112 14.96 -5.99 -1.27
CA GLY A 112 15.01 -5.51 -2.65
C GLY A 112 16.13 -6.24 -3.39
N LYS A 113 15.88 -6.62 -4.65
CA LYS A 113 16.96 -7.11 -5.51
C LYS A 113 18.05 -6.07 -5.72
#